data_AF-A0A821RVP6-F1
#
_entry.id   AF-A0A821RVP6-F1
#
_cell.length_a   1.000
_cell.length_b   1.000
_cell.length_c   1.000
_cell.angle_alpha   90.00
_cell.angle_beta   90.00
_cell.angle_gamma   90.00
#
_symmetry.space_group_name_H-M   'P 1'
#
loop_
_entity.id
_entity.type
_entity.pdbx_description
1 polymer ?
#
loop_
_entity_poly.entity_id
_entity_poly.type
_entity_poly.pdbx_seq_one_letter_code
_entity_poly.pdbx_strand_id
1 'polypeptide(L)'
;EYKNNIIEHMAMVHESANFYCDIYMEKMRRKAYATPKNDLDFIHIFIHLYKQKKEDLSKQAERLNVGIICIDEASILVQEMDKKIRNTT
;
A
#
# COMPACT_ATOMS: atom_id res chain seq x y z
N GLU A 1 13.27 -12.33 -0.54
CA GLU A 1 14.31 -11.37 -0.11
C GLU A 1 13.88 -10.59 1.13
N TYR A 2 12.84 -9.75 1.09
CA TYR A 2 12.47 -8.86 2.22
C TYR A 2 11.83 -9.51 3.46
N LYS A 3 11.42 -10.79 3.39
CA LYS A 3 10.68 -11.44 4.48
C LYS A 3 11.45 -11.42 5.81
N ASN A 4 12.74 -11.72 5.78
CA ASN A 4 13.56 -11.76 6.99
C ASN A 4 13.72 -10.36 7.61
N ASN A 5 13.97 -9.35 6.77
CA ASN A 5 14.06 -7.95 7.23
C ASN A 5 12.74 -7.48 7.85
N ILE A 6 11.59 -7.90 7.31
CA ILE A 6 10.28 -7.58 7.89
C ILE A 6 10.13 -8.26 9.25
N ILE A 7 10.51 -9.53 9.39
CA ILE A 7 10.43 -10.26 10.66
C ILE A 7 11.31 -9.58 11.72
N GLU A 8 12.55 -9.24 11.37
CA GLU A 8 13.48 -8.54 12.26
C GLU A 8 12.95 -7.16 12.67
N HIS A 9 12.37 -6.42 11.72
CA HIS A 9 11.75 -5.13 12.01
C HIS A 9 10.54 -5.25 12.96
N MET A 10 9.69 -6.28 12.80
CA MET A 10 8.56 -6.50 13.71
C MET A 10 9.04 -6.76 15.14
N ALA A 11 10.10 -7.55 15.32
CA ALA A 11 10.73 -7.77 16.62
C ALA A 11 11.28 -6.47 17.23
N MET A 12 11.98 -5.65 16.43
CA MET A 12 12.48 -4.35 16.85
C MET A 12 11.35 -3.39 17.29
N VAL A 13 10.21 -3.39 16.60
CA VAL A 13 9.03 -2.61 16.98
C VAL A 13 8.46 -3.08 18.31
N HIS A 14 8.40 -4.40 18.54
CA HIS A 14 7.96 -4.96 19.81
C HIS A 14 8.87 -4.57 20.98
N GLU A 15 10.20 -4.65 20.80
CA GLU A 15 11.17 -4.20 21.80
C GLU A 15 11.03 -2.70 22.10
N SER A 16 10.84 -1.89 21.06
CA SER A 16 10.59 -0.46 21.21
C SER A 16 9.31 -0.18 21.99
N ALA A 17 8.23 -0.92 21.72
CA ALA A 17 6.98 -0.78 22.46
C ALA A 17 7.14 -1.11 23.96
N ASN A 18 7.92 -2.13 24.30
CA ASN A 18 8.26 -2.46 25.68
C ASN A 18 9.06 -1.33 26.34
N PHE A 19 10.09 -0.82 25.67
CA PHE A 19 10.89 0.32 26.15
C PHE A 19 10.01 1.55 26.45
N TYR A 20 9.04 1.85 25.58
CA TYR A 20 8.12 2.96 25.82
C TYR A 20 7.09 2.68 26.92
N CYS A 21 6.72 1.42 27.19
CA CYS A 21 5.90 1.08 28.34
C CYS A 21 6.62 1.44 29.66
N ASP A 22 7.92 1.19 29.74
CA ASP A 22 8.74 1.56 30.91
C ASP A 22 8.82 3.08 31.07
N ILE A 23 9.10 3.81 29.99
CA ILE A 23 9.10 5.28 30.01
C ILE A 23 7.74 5.83 30.41
N TYR A 24 6.65 5.22 29.94
CA TYR A 24 5.29 5.65 30.28
C TYR A 24 5.02 5.48 31.77
N MET A 25 5.49 4.38 32.37
CA MET A 25 5.41 4.17 33.81
C MET A 25 6.26 5.19 34.57
N GLU A 26 7.49 5.46 34.15
CA GLU A 26 8.38 6.41 34.84
C GLU A 26 7.83 7.84 34.83
N LYS A 27 7.40 8.31 33.65
CA LYS A 27 7.01 9.71 33.45
C LYS A 27 5.56 9.99 33.86
N MET A 28 4.65 9.09 33.53
CA MET A 28 3.21 9.30 33.72
C MET A 28 2.65 8.50 34.89
N ARG A 29 3.44 7.63 35.53
CA ARG A 29 3.01 6.73 36.61
C ARG A 29 1.82 5.83 36.21
N ARG A 30 1.72 5.51 34.92
CA ARG A 30 0.67 4.67 34.35
C ARG A 30 1.28 3.40 33.78
N LYS A 31 0.67 2.26 34.09
CA LYS A 31 1.12 0.96 33.60
C LYS A 31 0.52 0.68 32.22
N ALA A 32 1.37 0.33 31.28
CA ALA A 32 1.03 -0.23 29.98
C ALA A 32 1.88 -1.48 29.76
N TYR A 33 1.43 -2.40 28.90
CA TYR A 33 2.13 -3.66 28.65
C TYR A 33 2.07 -4.00 27.16
N ALA A 34 3.22 -4.19 26.55
CA ALA A 34 3.31 -4.85 25.25
C ALA A 34 3.30 -6.36 25.48
N THR A 35 2.15 -6.99 25.28
CA THR A 35 1.98 -8.44 25.47
C THR A 35 2.21 -9.20 24.16
N PRO A 36 2.58 -10.49 24.21
CA PRO A 36 2.69 -11.30 22.99
C PRO A 36 1.40 -11.35 22.17
N LYS A 37 0.23 -11.28 22.84
CA LYS A 37 -1.06 -11.19 22.16
C LYS A 37 -1.18 -9.91 21.33
N ASN A 38 -0.86 -8.77 21.93
CA ASN A 38 -0.88 -7.49 21.23
C ASN A 38 0.07 -7.48 20.02
N ASP A 39 1.23 -8.13 20.12
CA ASP A 39 2.18 -8.25 19.02
C ASP A 39 1.64 -9.09 17.85
N LEU A 40 0.99 -10.23 18.16
CA LEU A 40 0.31 -11.04 17.15
C LEU A 40 -0.84 -10.29 16.47
N ASP A 41 -1.63 -9.54 17.25
CA ASP A 41 -2.71 -8.71 16.72
C ASP A 41 -2.14 -7.61 15.80
N PHE A 42 -1.02 -6.99 16.17
CA PHE A 42 -0.30 -6.02 15.32
C PHE A 42 0.16 -6.66 14.00
N ILE A 43 0.78 -7.84 14.04
CA ILE A 43 1.21 -8.57 12.82
C ILE A 43 0.02 -8.88 11.91
N HIS A 44 -1.11 -9.33 12.48
CA HIS A 44 -2.33 -9.59 11.71
C HIS A 44 -2.86 -8.33 11.03
N ILE A 45 -2.92 -7.22 11.75
CA ILE A 45 -3.35 -5.92 11.21
C ILE A 45 -2.41 -5.48 10.08
N PHE A 46 -1.09 -5.60 10.28
CA PHE A 46 -0.10 -5.26 9.25
C PHE A 46 -0.30 -6.07 7.97
N ILE A 47 -0.47 -7.39 8.08
CA ILE A 47 -0.69 -8.28 6.92
C ILE A 47 -1.99 -7.91 6.21
N HIS A 48 -3.06 -7.63 6.97
CA HIS A 48 -4.35 -7.23 6.41
C HIS A 48 -4.24 -5.91 5.63
N LEU A 49 -3.68 -4.87 6.25
CA LEU A 49 -3.49 -3.56 5.63
C LEU A 49 -2.59 -3.64 4.40
N TYR A 50 -1.51 -4.42 4.47
CA TYR A 50 -0.61 -4.62 3.33
C TYR A 50 -1.36 -5.21 2.13
N LYS A 51 -2.18 -6.24 2.34
CA LYS A 51 -2.98 -6.86 1.27
C LYS A 51 -3.96 -5.86 0.67
N GLN A 52 -4.67 -5.11 1.52
CA GLN A 52 -5.62 -4.09 1.08
C GLN A 52 -4.92 -3.01 0.23
N LYS A 53 -3.81 -2.47 0.71
CA LYS A 53 -3.05 -1.43 -0.02
C LYS A 53 -2.49 -1.95 -1.33
N LYS A 54 -2.06 -3.21 -1.38
CA LYS A 54 -1.60 -3.84 -2.62
C LYS A 54 -2.73 -3.98 -3.64
N GLU A 55 -3.92 -4.37 -3.19
CA GLU A 55 -5.11 -4.46 -4.05
C GLU A 55 -5.52 -3.08 -4.59
N ASP A 56 -5.54 -2.06 -3.73
CA ASP A 56 -5.84 -0.69 -4.12
C ASP A 56 -4.88 -0.15 -5.18
N LEU A 57 -3.58 -0.45 -5.02
CA LEU A 57 -2.54 -0.08 -5.98
C LEU A 57 -2.72 -0.83 -7.30
N SER A 58 -3.05 -2.11 -7.25
CA SER A 58 -3.32 -2.91 -8.45
C SER A 58 -4.50 -2.33 -9.24
N LYS A 59 -5.60 -1.99 -8.57
CA LYS A 59 -6.76 -1.35 -9.19
C LYS A 59 -6.40 0.01 -9.81
N GLN A 60 -5.54 0.79 -9.15
CA GLN A 60 -5.06 2.07 -9.69
C GLN A 60 -4.24 1.88 -10.97
N ALA A 61 -3.32 0.91 -10.97
CA ALA A 61 -2.50 0.59 -12.13
C ALA A 61 -3.35 0.10 -13.31
N GLU A 62 -4.35 -0.76 -13.04
CA GLU A 62 -5.28 -1.24 -14.05
C GLU A 62 -6.09 -0.09 -14.68
N ARG A 63 -6.65 0.81 -13.86
CA ARG A 63 -7.36 1.99 -14.37
C ARG A 63 -6.49 2.87 -15.23
N LEU A 64 -5.23 3.09 -14.83
CA LEU A 64 -4.27 3.85 -15.62
C LEU A 64 -4.01 3.19 -16.98
N ASN A 65 -3.79 1.87 -16.97
CA ASN A 65 -3.55 1.11 -18.19
C ASN A 65 -4.74 1.18 -19.16
N VAL A 66 -5.96 1.03 -18.65
CA VAL A 66 -7.18 1.20 -19.45
C VAL A 66 -7.26 2.62 -20.02
N GLY A 67 -6.98 3.65 -19.21
CA GLY A 67 -6.97 5.03 -19.67
C GLY A 67 -5.97 5.29 -20.80
N ILE A 68 -4.77 4.71 -20.72
CA ILE A 68 -3.75 4.82 -21.78
C ILE A 68 -4.25 4.17 -23.08
N ILE A 69 -4.84 2.98 -23.01
CA ILE A 69 -5.39 2.28 -24.18
C ILE A 69 -6.47 3.13 -24.85
N CYS A 70 -7.42 3.67 -24.09
CA CYS A 70 -8.48 4.51 -24.65
C CYS A 70 -7.93 5.78 -25.32
N ILE A 71 -6.86 6.38 -24.79
CA ILE A 71 -6.21 7.55 -25.40
C ILE A 71 -5.57 7.19 -26.74
N ASP A 72 -4.90 6.03 -26.81
CA ASP A 72 -4.27 5.55 -28.05
C ASP A 72 -5.33 5.25 -29.13
N GLU A 73 -6.40 4.54 -28.75
CA GLU A 73 -7.54 4.27 -29.63
C GLU A 73 -8.18 5.56 -30.15
N ALA A 74 -8.41 6.55 -29.29
CA ALA A 74 -8.93 7.84 -29.69
C ALA A 74 -8.00 8.57 -30.69
N SER A 75 -6.67 8.47 -30.50
CA SER A 75 -5.70 9.05 -31.42
C SER A 75 -5.79 8.42 -32.82
N ILE A 76 -5.90 7.09 -32.89
CA ILE A 76 -6.08 6.36 -34.14
C ILE A 76 -7.38 6.78 -34.84
N LEU A 77 -8.49 6.85 -34.09
CA LEU A 77 -9.80 7.24 -34.63
C LEU A 77 -9.77 8.66 -35.23
N VAL A 78 -9.12 9.62 -34.56
CA VAL A 78 -8.96 10.99 -35.08
C VAL A 78 -8.18 10.98 -36.41
N GLN A 79 -7.08 10.23 -36.49
CA GLN A 79 -6.30 10.13 -37.73
C GLN A 79 -7.10 9.51 -38.89
N GLU A 80 -7.92 8.50 -38.60
CA GLU A 80 -8.79 7.89 -39.60
C GLU A 80 -9.87 8.86 -40.10
N MET A 81 -10.49 9.62 -39.21
CA MET A 81 -11.46 10.65 -39.56
C MET A 81 -10.84 11.72 -40.45
N ASP A 82 -9.64 12.22 -40.10
CA ASP A 82 -8.92 13.22 -40.90
C ASP A 82 -8.56 12.70 -42.30
N LYS A 83 -8.24 11.41 -42.44
CA LYS A 83 -8.00 10.79 -43.76
C LYS A 83 -9.29 10.71 -44.59
N LYS A 84 -10.40 10.28 -43.97
CA LYS A 84 -11.70 10.20 -44.64
C LYS A 84 -12.16 11.56 -45.16
N ILE A 85 -12.07 12.60 -44.34
CA ILE A 85 -12.45 13.97 -44.73
C ILE A 85 -11.63 14.43 -45.95
N ARG A 86 -10.31 14.24 -45.92
CA ARG A 86 -9.41 14.61 -47.03
C ARG A 86 -9.70 13.87 -48.33
N ASN A 87 -10.11 12.60 -48.27
CA ASN A 87 -10.41 11.82 -49.47
C ASN A 87 -11.80 12.10 -50.06
N THR A 88 -12.68 12.78 -49.32
CA THR A 88 -14.05 13.10 -49.76
C THR A 88 -14.16 14.51 -50.34
N THR A 89 -13.09 15.32 -50.25
CA THR A 89 -12.97 16.67 -50.81
C THR A 89 -12.08 16.65 -52.03
#